data_AF-A0A6Q2YQF9-F1
#
_entry.id   AF-A0A6Q2YQF9-F1
#
_cell.length_a   1.000
_cell.length_b   1.000
_cell.length_c   1.000
_cell.angle_alpha   90.00
_cell.angle_beta   90.00
_cell.angle_gamma   90.00
#
_symmetry.space_group_name_H-M   'P 1'
#
loop_
_entity.id
_entity.type
_entity.pdbx_description
1 polymer ?
#
loop_
_entity_poly.entity_id
_entity_poly.type
_entity_poly.pdbx_seq_one_letter_code
_entity_poly.pdbx_strand_id
1 'polypeptide(L)'
;RPNEAEELDDDDEEDEDVVVPNTEAESIELDQPAERSGHIAVVDGHCMYVWGGYKNSQTTGYFDLYLPRNEIWIYNMETQRWKKQMTGGNLHASMSGSCGVCVDGVLYLFGGHHARGNTNRVFRLPLRTPVLIWEEMKDLKGLAPSCKDKLGCWVHKNRIIFFGGYGCVAQGAHRGTFEYDETSFMGDNPGRGWNNHIHILDLETSAWSQPVTKGTAPSPRAAHACAKVGNRGYVFGGRYRDYRLNDLYYVDMETWEWHEIVPQHGPVGRSWHSLTPVSPDHVFLFGGFTTYRETLSDAWLYCISKNEWQQFKHSHMESPRLWHTACSGPDGEVFVFGGCANNLLSQQRAAHSKELLIFTVQPKSLVWFCMETVLQHRERLSGSWDCLPKHLLHTLKQRMGGINTLGS
;
A
#
# COMPACT_ATOMS: atom_id res chain seq x y z
N ARG A 1 -62.14 6.92 54.61
CA ARG A 1 -63.03 6.26 55.60
C ARG A 1 -64.36 5.99 54.91
N PRO A 2 -64.80 4.74 54.65
CA PRO A 2 -64.05 3.47 54.46
C PRO A 2 -63.13 3.60 53.21
N ASN A 3 -62.79 2.66 52.30
CA ASN A 3 -62.96 1.21 52.07
C ASN A 3 -61.54 0.67 51.68
N GLU A 4 -61.06 -0.57 51.90
CA GLU A 4 -61.64 -1.90 52.16
C GLU A 4 -62.11 -2.68 50.87
N ALA A 5 -61.76 -3.97 50.72
CA ALA A 5 -61.77 -4.89 49.53
C ALA A 5 -60.67 -4.65 48.45
N GLU A 6 -59.80 -5.59 48.03
CA GLU A 6 -59.87 -7.03 47.64
C GLU A 6 -60.47 -7.25 46.22
N GLU A 7 -60.05 -8.20 45.36
CA GLU A 7 -58.80 -8.96 45.07
C GLU A 7 -59.08 -9.75 43.74
N LEU A 8 -58.11 -10.45 43.14
CA LEU A 8 -58.24 -11.34 41.94
C LEU A 8 -58.54 -10.63 40.59
N ASP A 9 -58.25 -11.16 39.39
CA ASP A 9 -57.20 -12.10 38.92
C ASP A 9 -57.09 -11.94 37.37
N ASP A 10 -56.10 -12.61 36.76
CA ASP A 10 -55.78 -12.82 35.33
C ASP A 10 -56.82 -12.42 34.24
N ASP A 11 -56.34 -11.70 33.22
CA ASP A 11 -56.81 -11.78 31.83
C ASP A 11 -55.57 -11.68 30.90
N ASP A 12 -55.43 -12.61 29.95
CA ASP A 12 -54.35 -12.62 28.95
C ASP A 12 -54.65 -11.65 27.79
N GLU A 13 -53.71 -10.76 27.44
CA GLU A 13 -53.69 -10.10 26.11
C GLU A 13 -52.43 -10.54 25.35
N GLU A 14 -52.61 -11.00 24.11
CA GLU A 14 -51.59 -11.68 23.30
C GLU A 14 -50.54 -10.70 22.74
N ASP A 15 -49.25 -11.11 22.73
CA ASP A 15 -48.18 -10.38 22.03
C ASP A 15 -48.46 -10.36 20.51
N GLU A 16 -48.95 -9.23 19.97
CA GLU A 16 -48.98 -9.02 18.51
C GLU A 16 -47.55 -8.95 17.95
N ASP A 17 -47.12 -10.04 17.33
CA ASP A 17 -45.85 -10.17 16.60
C ASP A 17 -45.73 -9.08 15.51
N VAL A 18 -45.08 -7.95 15.84
CA VAL A 18 -44.77 -6.90 14.88
C VAL A 18 -43.68 -7.42 13.94
N VAL A 19 -44.12 -8.06 12.84
CA VAL A 19 -43.25 -8.59 11.77
C VAL A 19 -42.51 -7.43 11.10
N VAL A 20 -41.36 -7.06 11.65
CA VAL A 20 -40.39 -6.17 11.01
C VAL A 20 -39.96 -6.83 9.70
N PRO A 21 -40.19 -6.21 8.53
CA PRO A 21 -39.86 -6.84 7.26
C PRO A 21 -38.35 -7.11 7.20
N ASN A 22 -37.98 -8.40 7.13
CA ASN A 22 -36.59 -8.84 6.99
C ASN A 22 -36.07 -8.41 5.60
N THR A 23 -35.66 -7.16 5.52
CA THR A 23 -34.98 -6.58 4.37
C THR A 23 -33.55 -7.08 4.37
N GLU A 24 -33.38 -8.31 3.91
CA GLU A 24 -32.09 -8.81 3.43
C GLU A 24 -31.64 -7.87 2.32
N ALA A 25 -30.84 -6.86 2.70
CA ALA A 25 -30.25 -5.93 1.78
C ALA A 25 -29.24 -6.70 0.93
N GLU A 26 -29.69 -7.14 -0.25
CA GLU A 26 -28.88 -7.84 -1.25
C GLU A 26 -27.53 -7.13 -1.35
N SER A 27 -26.47 -7.80 -0.89
CA SER A 27 -25.16 -7.17 -0.73
C SER A 27 -24.53 -6.98 -2.11
N ILE A 28 -24.89 -5.89 -2.80
CA ILE A 28 -24.45 -5.55 -4.15
C ILE A 28 -22.96 -5.83 -4.26
N GLU A 29 -22.61 -6.86 -5.04
CA GLU A 29 -21.23 -7.30 -5.08
C GLU A 29 -20.42 -6.31 -5.89
N LEU A 30 -19.72 -5.41 -5.20
CA LEU A 30 -18.95 -4.34 -5.83
C LEU A 30 -17.84 -4.95 -6.71
N ASP A 31 -17.95 -4.74 -8.02
CA ASP A 31 -16.91 -5.07 -9.00
C ASP A 31 -15.59 -4.30 -8.80
N GLN A 32 -15.54 -3.33 -7.87
CA GLN A 32 -14.39 -2.45 -7.67
C GLN A 32 -14.18 -2.10 -6.19
N PRO A 33 -12.91 -1.94 -5.74
CA PRO A 33 -12.60 -1.53 -4.37
C PRO A 33 -13.17 -0.15 -4.03
N ALA A 34 -13.62 0.00 -2.78
CA ALA A 34 -13.90 1.31 -2.20
C ALA A 34 -12.65 2.20 -2.15
N GLU A 35 -12.88 3.51 -2.23
CA GLU A 35 -11.91 4.60 -2.13
C GLU A 35 -11.09 4.54 -0.84
N ARG A 36 -9.78 4.82 -0.93
CA ARG A 36 -8.86 4.63 0.20
C ARG A 36 -7.52 5.37 0.05
N SER A 37 -6.99 5.83 1.18
CA SER A 37 -5.60 6.29 1.33
C SER A 37 -4.85 5.45 2.36
N GLY A 38 -3.53 5.33 2.18
CA GLY A 38 -2.66 4.63 3.13
C GLY A 38 -2.92 3.14 3.28
N HIS A 39 -3.56 2.53 2.29
CA HIS A 39 -3.55 1.10 2.03
C HIS A 39 -2.15 0.62 1.62
N ILE A 40 -1.97 -0.69 1.56
CA ILE A 40 -0.83 -1.30 0.86
C ILE A 40 -1.27 -1.84 -0.50
N ALA A 41 -0.31 -1.95 -1.43
CA ALA A 41 -0.43 -2.75 -2.64
C ALA A 41 0.89 -3.49 -2.88
N VAL A 42 0.80 -4.76 -3.29
CA VAL A 42 1.96 -5.59 -3.66
C VAL A 42 1.64 -6.38 -4.92
N VAL A 43 2.65 -6.88 -5.62
CA VAL A 43 2.46 -7.69 -6.85
C VAL A 43 2.94 -9.13 -6.61
N ASP A 44 2.19 -10.09 -7.14
CA ASP A 44 2.70 -11.43 -7.44
C ASP A 44 2.24 -11.83 -8.86
N GLY A 45 3.19 -12.23 -9.70
CA GLY A 45 2.94 -12.45 -11.14
C GLY A 45 2.30 -11.22 -11.81
N HIS A 46 1.09 -11.41 -12.32
CA HIS A 46 0.29 -10.37 -13.00
C HIS A 46 -0.81 -9.77 -12.10
N CYS A 47 -0.82 -10.09 -10.80
CA CYS A 47 -1.86 -9.68 -9.87
C CYS A 47 -1.33 -8.65 -8.86
N MET A 48 -1.97 -7.49 -8.78
CA MET A 48 -1.78 -6.52 -7.71
C MET A 48 -2.78 -6.79 -6.58
N TYR A 49 -2.28 -7.01 -5.36
CA TYR A 49 -3.06 -7.31 -4.16
C TYR A 49 -3.10 -6.08 -3.26
N VAL A 50 -4.30 -5.56 -2.98
CA VAL A 50 -4.55 -4.34 -2.20
C VAL A 50 -5.22 -4.71 -0.87
N TRP A 51 -4.72 -4.14 0.23
CA TRP A 51 -5.27 -4.35 1.59
C TRP A 51 -5.38 -3.05 2.39
N GLY A 52 -6.42 -2.96 3.21
CA GLY A 52 -6.56 -1.94 4.26
C GLY A 52 -6.69 -0.52 3.73
N GLY A 53 -6.07 0.42 4.44
CA GLY A 53 -6.21 1.86 4.23
C GLY A 53 -7.40 2.44 5.00
N TYR A 54 -7.65 3.73 4.79
CA TYR A 54 -8.78 4.45 5.38
C TYR A 54 -9.42 5.45 4.42
N LYS A 55 -10.63 5.89 4.75
CA LYS A 55 -11.44 6.87 4.02
C LYS A 55 -12.24 7.77 4.97
N ASN A 56 -13.06 8.68 4.42
CA ASN A 56 -14.06 9.42 5.19
C ASN A 56 -15.09 8.46 5.81
N SER A 57 -15.50 8.69 7.05
CA SER A 57 -16.66 7.99 7.64
C SER A 57 -17.94 8.29 6.85
N GLN A 58 -18.84 7.32 6.80
CA GLN A 58 -20.13 7.41 6.10
C GLN A 58 -21.27 7.87 7.01
N THR A 59 -21.12 7.79 8.34
CA THR A 59 -22.15 8.15 9.33
C THR A 59 -21.58 9.03 10.45
N THR A 60 -22.32 10.08 10.78
CA THR A 60 -22.02 11.00 11.90
C THR A 60 -22.29 10.32 13.24
N GLY A 61 -21.34 9.50 13.70
CA GLY A 61 -21.39 8.83 15.01
C GLY A 61 -20.43 7.65 15.16
N TYR A 62 -20.02 7.01 14.06
CA TYR A 62 -19.13 5.83 14.09
C TYR A 62 -17.74 6.11 13.51
N PHE A 63 -16.73 5.55 14.18
CA PHE A 63 -15.30 5.65 13.82
C PHE A 63 -14.88 4.69 12.69
N ASP A 64 -15.81 4.35 11.78
CA ASP A 64 -15.58 3.38 10.69
C ASP A 64 -14.82 4.02 9.52
N LEU A 65 -13.61 4.47 9.83
CA LEU A 65 -12.68 5.15 8.92
C LEU A 65 -11.86 4.15 8.09
N TYR A 66 -11.49 3.01 8.68
CA TYR A 66 -10.60 2.04 8.07
C TYR A 66 -11.38 1.00 7.25
N LEU A 67 -10.83 0.55 6.12
CA LEU A 67 -11.51 -0.45 5.28
C LEU A 67 -11.50 -1.85 5.93
N PRO A 68 -12.42 -2.77 5.54
CA PRO A 68 -12.57 -4.07 6.21
C PRO A 68 -11.28 -4.90 6.27
N ARG A 69 -10.87 -5.28 7.48
CA ARG A 69 -9.65 -6.06 7.78
C ARG A 69 -9.53 -7.38 7.01
N ASN A 70 -10.67 -7.97 6.67
CA ASN A 70 -10.78 -9.28 6.03
C ASN A 70 -10.86 -9.21 4.49
N GLU A 71 -10.91 -8.04 3.87
CA GLU A 71 -10.91 -7.89 2.41
C GLU A 71 -9.50 -7.81 1.81
N ILE A 72 -9.21 -8.65 0.83
CA ILE A 72 -8.14 -8.46 -0.14
C ILE A 72 -8.76 -8.16 -1.50
N TRP A 73 -8.30 -7.10 -2.15
CA TRP A 73 -8.73 -6.72 -3.50
C TRP A 73 -7.62 -7.04 -4.50
N ILE A 74 -7.90 -7.93 -5.44
CA ILE A 74 -6.94 -8.43 -6.42
C ILE A 74 -7.26 -7.80 -7.77
N TYR A 75 -6.34 -7.02 -8.33
CA TYR A 75 -6.42 -6.52 -9.71
C TYR A 75 -5.51 -7.36 -10.61
N ASN A 76 -6.09 -8.04 -11.59
CA ASN A 76 -5.34 -8.76 -12.62
C ASN A 76 -4.98 -7.78 -13.75
N MET A 77 -3.69 -7.53 -13.94
CA MET A 77 -3.16 -6.57 -14.92
C MET A 77 -3.36 -7.02 -16.38
N GLU A 78 -3.51 -8.32 -16.65
CA GLU A 78 -3.75 -8.83 -18.01
C GLU A 78 -5.21 -8.71 -18.45
N THR A 79 -6.15 -8.97 -17.53
CA THR A 79 -7.60 -8.89 -17.82
C THR A 79 -8.23 -7.56 -17.42
N GLN A 80 -7.48 -6.71 -16.73
CA GLN A 80 -7.88 -5.40 -16.21
C GLN A 80 -9.10 -5.43 -15.27
N ARG A 81 -9.36 -6.60 -14.64
CA ARG A 81 -10.48 -6.81 -13.73
C ARG A 81 -10.03 -6.89 -12.27
N TRP A 82 -10.84 -6.33 -11.39
CA TRP A 82 -10.75 -6.54 -9.95
C TRP A 82 -11.49 -7.82 -9.55
N LYS A 83 -11.08 -8.38 -8.41
CA LYS A 83 -11.77 -9.45 -7.68
C LYS A 83 -11.63 -9.17 -6.19
N LYS A 84 -12.74 -9.12 -5.46
CA LYS A 84 -12.73 -9.17 -3.99
C LYS A 84 -12.46 -10.61 -3.55
N GLN A 85 -11.61 -10.81 -2.55
CA GLN A 85 -11.43 -12.10 -1.91
C GLN A 85 -11.37 -11.92 -0.39
N MET A 86 -12.25 -12.65 0.31
CA MET A 86 -12.29 -12.64 1.77
C MET A 86 -11.15 -13.49 2.35
N THR A 87 -10.59 -13.04 3.46
CA THR A 87 -9.48 -13.69 4.17
C THR A 87 -9.93 -14.27 5.51
N GLY A 88 -9.31 -15.37 5.91
CA GLY A 88 -9.48 -16.00 7.23
C GLY A 88 -8.21 -15.90 8.09
N GLY A 89 -8.15 -16.70 9.15
CA GLY A 89 -6.96 -16.85 9.99
C GLY A 89 -6.81 -15.78 11.08
N ASN A 90 -5.57 -15.43 11.41
CA ASN A 90 -5.21 -14.41 12.40
C ASN A 90 -5.43 -12.99 11.87
N LEU A 91 -6.68 -12.64 11.56
CA LEU A 91 -7.09 -11.29 11.15
C LEU A 91 -6.57 -10.24 12.15
N HIS A 92 -5.66 -9.38 11.71
CA HIS A 92 -5.26 -8.19 12.46
C HIS A 92 -6.35 -7.10 12.36
N ALA A 93 -6.15 -5.99 13.07
CA ALA A 93 -7.04 -4.83 12.92
C ALA A 93 -6.91 -4.23 11.52
N SER A 94 -7.95 -3.52 11.07
CA SER A 94 -7.85 -2.60 9.93
C SER A 94 -6.84 -1.50 10.25
N MET A 95 -5.98 -1.15 9.28
CA MET A 95 -4.89 -0.20 9.47
C MET A 95 -4.68 0.67 8.23
N SER A 96 -4.12 1.86 8.46
CA SER A 96 -3.46 2.66 7.43
C SER A 96 -1.96 2.79 7.72
N GLY A 97 -1.17 3.09 6.70
CA GLY A 97 0.28 3.34 6.83
C GLY A 97 1.14 2.12 7.16
N SER A 98 0.60 0.90 7.10
CA SER A 98 1.39 -0.34 7.21
C SER A 98 2.42 -0.44 6.08
N CYS A 99 3.52 -1.14 6.34
CA CYS A 99 4.51 -1.47 5.30
C CYS A 99 4.20 -2.87 4.76
N GLY A 100 3.91 -2.99 3.46
CA GLY A 100 3.56 -4.26 2.81
C GLY A 100 4.53 -4.58 1.68
N VAL A 101 4.96 -5.84 1.55
CA VAL A 101 5.80 -6.30 0.44
C VAL A 101 5.53 -7.77 0.11
N CYS A 102 5.64 -8.15 -1.16
CA CYS A 102 5.59 -9.56 -1.59
C CYS A 102 7.00 -10.15 -1.65
N VAL A 103 7.19 -11.36 -1.12
CA VAL A 103 8.38 -12.18 -1.31
C VAL A 103 7.91 -13.59 -1.70
N ASP A 104 8.33 -14.07 -2.86
CA ASP A 104 8.05 -15.42 -3.40
C ASP A 104 6.59 -15.89 -3.37
N GLY A 105 5.64 -14.95 -3.53
CA GLY A 105 4.19 -15.24 -3.50
C GLY A 105 3.58 -15.21 -2.10
N VAL A 106 4.27 -14.63 -1.13
CA VAL A 106 3.75 -14.35 0.23
C VAL A 106 3.81 -12.84 0.46
N LEU A 107 2.67 -12.23 0.75
CA LEU A 107 2.59 -10.87 1.27
C LEU A 107 3.05 -10.88 2.73
N TYR A 108 4.03 -10.04 3.06
CA TYR A 108 4.42 -9.71 4.42
C TYR A 108 3.93 -8.29 4.75
N LEU A 109 3.33 -8.13 5.92
CA LEU A 109 2.79 -6.87 6.44
C LEU A 109 3.45 -6.57 7.79
N PHE A 110 4.11 -5.42 7.92
CA PHE A 110 4.67 -4.93 9.17
C PHE A 110 4.05 -3.59 9.57
N GLY A 111 3.69 -3.47 10.84
CA GLY A 111 3.32 -2.21 11.46
C GLY A 111 2.06 -1.57 10.86
N GLY A 112 1.97 -0.25 10.98
CA GLY A 112 0.79 0.53 10.62
C GLY A 112 0.09 1.16 11.81
N HIS A 113 -1.07 1.75 11.55
CA HIS A 113 -1.88 2.49 12.51
C HIS A 113 -3.33 2.02 12.47
N HIS A 114 -3.82 1.50 13.60
CA HIS A 114 -5.22 1.11 13.83
C HIS A 114 -5.92 2.07 14.82
N ALA A 115 -7.20 1.84 15.12
CA ALA A 115 -7.98 2.63 16.08
C ALA A 115 -7.30 2.82 17.47
N ARG A 116 -6.44 1.89 17.89
CA ARG A 116 -5.66 1.96 19.16
C ARG A 116 -4.19 2.43 18.96
N GLY A 117 -3.92 3.26 17.95
CA GLY A 117 -2.57 3.79 17.67
C GLY A 117 -1.72 2.91 16.74
N ASN A 118 -0.40 3.02 16.86
CA ASN A 118 0.57 2.29 16.02
C ASN A 118 0.81 0.83 16.50
N THR A 119 1.34 -0.03 15.62
CA THR A 119 1.81 -1.38 15.97
C THR A 119 3.19 -1.71 15.35
N ASN A 120 3.84 -2.78 15.83
CA ASN A 120 5.07 -3.37 15.29
C ASN A 120 4.92 -4.87 14.94
N ARG A 121 3.69 -5.40 14.98
CA ARG A 121 3.42 -6.81 14.68
C ARG A 121 3.68 -7.11 13.19
N VAL A 122 4.06 -8.36 12.91
CA VAL A 122 4.27 -8.88 11.56
C VAL A 122 3.21 -9.93 11.25
N PHE A 123 2.59 -9.80 10.09
CA PHE A 123 1.65 -10.77 9.54
C PHE A 123 2.12 -11.20 8.16
N ARG A 124 1.77 -12.43 7.76
CA ARG A 124 2.00 -12.94 6.41
C ARG A 124 0.74 -13.55 5.82
N LEU A 125 0.64 -13.50 4.50
CA LEU A 125 -0.49 -14.00 3.71
C LEU A 125 0.05 -14.68 2.44
N PRO A 126 0.01 -16.02 2.34
CA PRO A 126 0.26 -16.72 1.08
C PRO A 126 -0.75 -16.26 0.01
N LEU A 127 -0.25 -15.80 -1.15
CA LEU A 127 -1.06 -15.21 -2.22
C LEU A 127 -1.45 -16.20 -3.33
N ARG A 128 -0.72 -17.33 -3.39
CA ARG A 128 -0.86 -18.39 -4.41
C ARG A 128 -1.79 -19.53 -3.99
N THR A 129 -2.46 -19.41 -2.84
CA THR A 129 -3.42 -20.39 -2.32
C THR A 129 -4.86 -20.06 -2.76
N PRO A 130 -5.76 -21.05 -2.93
CA PRO A 130 -7.14 -20.80 -3.33
C PRO A 130 -7.94 -20.06 -2.24
N VAL A 131 -7.56 -20.24 -0.96
CA VAL A 131 -8.07 -19.51 0.20
C VAL A 131 -6.92 -18.71 0.81
N LEU A 132 -7.17 -17.45 1.13
CA LEU A 132 -6.20 -16.53 1.70
C LEU A 132 -6.35 -16.52 3.23
N ILE A 133 -5.32 -16.97 3.95
CA ILE A 133 -5.32 -17.11 5.42
C ILE A 133 -4.20 -16.27 6.00
N TRP A 134 -4.55 -15.29 6.83
CA TRP A 134 -3.57 -14.47 7.54
C TRP A 134 -2.92 -15.27 8.68
N GLU A 135 -1.61 -15.19 8.78
CA GLU A 135 -0.80 -15.79 9.85
C GLU A 135 -0.02 -14.70 10.57
N GLU A 136 0.03 -14.74 11.90
CA GLU A 136 0.86 -13.82 12.71
C GLU A 136 2.22 -14.45 13.01
N MET A 137 3.31 -13.72 12.73
CA MET A 137 4.66 -14.15 13.08
C MET A 137 4.97 -13.73 14.53
N LYS A 138 4.54 -14.56 15.48
CA LYS A 138 4.62 -14.28 16.94
C LYS A 138 6.02 -14.47 17.50
N ASP A 139 6.67 -15.58 17.14
CA ASP A 139 7.92 -16.05 17.78
C ASP A 139 9.20 -15.49 17.11
N LEU A 140 9.12 -14.23 16.66
CA LEU A 140 10.26 -13.53 16.03
C LEU A 140 11.33 -13.22 17.07
N LYS A 141 12.54 -13.74 16.83
CA LYS A 141 13.69 -13.57 17.72
C LYS A 141 14.30 -12.16 17.59
N GLY A 142 15.08 -11.74 18.59
CA GLY A 142 15.82 -10.47 18.53
C GLY A 142 14.97 -9.22 18.81
N LEU A 143 15.57 -8.04 18.63
CA LEU A 143 14.95 -6.77 19.01
C LEU A 143 14.10 -6.20 17.86
N ALA A 144 12.78 -6.46 17.94
CA ALA A 144 11.79 -5.93 17.00
C ALA A 144 11.76 -4.38 16.96
N PRO A 145 11.31 -3.76 15.86
CA PRO A 145 11.20 -2.30 15.78
C PRO A 145 10.14 -1.73 16.73
N SER A 146 10.18 -0.41 16.98
CA SER A 146 9.10 0.28 17.69
C SER A 146 7.78 0.27 16.90
N CYS A 147 6.65 0.51 17.57
CA CYS A 147 5.34 0.57 16.94
C CYS A 147 5.24 1.80 16.03
N LYS A 148 5.20 1.58 14.71
CA LYS A 148 5.31 2.65 13.72
C LYS A 148 4.55 2.38 12.42
N ASP A 149 4.20 3.46 11.73
CA ASP A 149 3.56 3.49 10.41
C ASP A 149 4.31 4.45 9.46
N LYS A 150 3.86 4.54 8.21
CA LYS A 150 4.41 5.45 7.17
C LYS A 150 5.93 5.25 6.98
N LEU A 151 6.36 4.00 6.89
CA LEU A 151 7.75 3.60 6.64
C LEU A 151 7.92 2.86 5.31
N GLY A 152 9.12 2.89 4.75
CA GLY A 152 9.50 2.09 3.59
C GLY A 152 10.24 0.80 3.96
N CYS A 153 10.41 -0.08 2.98
CA CYS A 153 11.30 -1.23 3.06
C CYS A 153 11.96 -1.55 1.72
N TRP A 154 12.96 -2.42 1.76
CA TRP A 154 13.59 -3.07 0.61
C TRP A 154 13.67 -4.59 0.87
N VAL A 155 13.60 -5.40 -0.20
CA VAL A 155 13.83 -6.85 -0.11
C VAL A 155 15.17 -7.17 -0.77
N HIS A 156 16.06 -7.86 -0.06
CA HIS A 156 17.38 -8.26 -0.58
C HIS A 156 17.81 -9.61 -0.03
N LYS A 157 17.82 -10.62 -0.92
CA LYS A 157 17.90 -12.04 -0.55
C LYS A 157 16.70 -12.35 0.39
N ASN A 158 16.81 -13.33 1.28
CA ASN A 158 15.70 -13.75 2.15
C ASN A 158 15.49 -12.82 3.37
N ARG A 159 15.59 -11.50 3.14
CA ARG A 159 15.58 -10.46 4.18
C ARG A 159 14.72 -9.28 3.76
N ILE A 160 13.82 -8.86 4.64
CA ILE A 160 13.03 -7.61 4.51
C ILE A 160 13.68 -6.55 5.38
N ILE A 161 14.06 -5.43 4.78
CA ILE A 161 14.89 -4.39 5.39
C ILE A 161 14.04 -3.12 5.48
N PHE A 162 13.56 -2.81 6.67
CA PHE A 162 12.68 -1.67 6.98
C PHE A 162 13.49 -0.44 7.36
N PHE A 163 13.04 0.75 6.93
CA PHE A 163 13.70 2.02 7.24
C PHE A 163 12.74 3.08 7.78
N GLY A 164 13.13 3.75 8.86
CA GLY A 164 12.46 4.93 9.39
C GLY A 164 10.99 4.71 9.78
N GLY A 165 10.14 5.72 9.58
CA GLY A 165 8.72 5.71 9.95
C GLY A 165 8.36 6.67 11.08
N TYR A 166 7.07 6.73 11.40
CA TYR A 166 6.50 7.56 12.47
C TYR A 166 5.81 6.68 13.52
N GLY A 167 6.07 6.90 14.80
CA GLY A 167 5.57 5.98 15.84
C GLY A 167 6.01 6.36 17.24
N CYS A 168 5.87 5.44 18.19
CA CYS A 168 6.39 5.64 19.53
C CYS A 168 7.94 5.53 19.58
N VAL A 169 8.52 6.11 20.62
CA VAL A 169 9.93 5.93 20.96
C VAL A 169 10.25 4.44 21.14
N ALA A 170 11.44 4.02 20.71
CA ALA A 170 11.82 2.63 20.70
C ALA A 170 12.34 2.15 22.07
N GLN A 171 11.96 0.95 22.48
CA GLN A 171 12.32 0.39 23.79
C GLN A 171 13.56 -0.49 23.68
N GLY A 172 14.59 -0.20 24.47
CA GLY A 172 15.86 -0.93 24.45
C GLY A 172 16.91 -0.34 23.50
N ALA A 173 18.02 -1.05 23.32
CA ALA A 173 19.25 -0.55 22.70
C ALA A 173 19.19 -0.51 21.15
N HIS A 174 18.32 0.35 20.61
CA HIS A 174 18.19 0.56 19.18
C HIS A 174 19.32 1.36 18.54
N ARG A 175 19.64 1.05 17.28
CA ARG A 175 20.60 1.80 16.46
C ARG A 175 19.89 2.80 15.54
N GLY A 176 20.51 3.98 15.40
CA GLY A 176 19.98 5.15 14.71
C GLY A 176 19.48 6.20 15.70
N THR A 177 18.69 7.16 15.23
CA THR A 177 18.08 8.20 16.04
C THR A 177 16.56 8.21 15.92
N PHE A 178 15.91 8.61 17.01
CA PHE A 178 14.49 8.93 17.11
C PHE A 178 14.37 10.40 17.52
N GLU A 179 13.39 11.11 16.95
CA GLU A 179 13.09 12.49 17.30
C GLU A 179 11.58 12.71 17.41
N TYR A 180 11.14 13.30 18.51
CA TYR A 180 9.73 13.57 18.76
C TYR A 180 9.15 14.63 17.81
N ASP A 181 7.89 14.43 17.44
CA ASP A 181 7.02 15.46 16.89
C ASP A 181 6.38 16.19 18.07
N GLU A 182 6.81 17.43 18.32
CA GLU A 182 6.32 18.23 19.46
C GLU A 182 4.79 18.42 19.43
N THR A 183 4.17 18.39 18.24
CA THR A 183 2.72 18.51 18.08
C THR A 183 1.94 17.25 18.48
N SER A 184 2.64 16.15 18.76
CA SER A 184 2.05 14.87 19.17
C SER A 184 1.80 14.73 20.67
N PHE A 185 2.39 15.60 21.49
CA PHE A 185 2.15 15.64 22.94
C PHE A 185 0.83 16.38 23.23
N MET A 186 -0.24 15.60 23.45
CA MET A 186 -1.55 16.13 23.84
C MET A 186 -2.18 15.23 24.90
N GLY A 187 -2.45 15.81 26.09
CA GLY A 187 -2.87 15.03 27.27
C GLY A 187 -1.84 13.98 27.66
N ASP A 188 -2.30 12.83 28.15
CA ASP A 188 -1.45 11.71 28.58
C ASP A 188 -0.81 10.90 27.44
N ASN A 189 -0.85 11.40 26.20
CA ASN A 189 -0.23 10.75 25.05
C ASN A 189 1.31 10.83 25.16
N PRO A 190 2.06 9.71 25.23
CA PRO A 190 3.51 9.69 25.49
C PRO A 190 4.40 10.21 24.34
N GLY A 191 3.80 10.92 23.38
CA GLY A 191 4.44 11.44 22.18
C GLY A 191 4.68 10.37 21.12
N ARG A 192 4.77 10.86 19.88
CA ARG A 192 5.25 10.12 18.72
C ARG A 192 6.32 10.92 18.01
N GLY A 193 7.02 10.29 17.08
CA GLY A 193 8.16 10.89 16.43
C GLY A 193 8.64 10.10 15.23
N TRP A 194 9.60 10.69 14.53
CA TRP A 194 10.29 10.10 13.39
C TRP A 194 11.48 9.28 13.86
N ASN A 195 11.89 8.29 13.06
CA ASN A 195 13.16 7.58 13.26
C ASN A 195 13.89 7.40 11.92
N ASN A 196 15.19 7.09 11.97
CA ASN A 196 15.97 6.59 10.83
C ASN A 196 16.51 5.16 11.08
N HIS A 197 15.89 4.40 11.99
CA HIS A 197 16.32 3.03 12.30
C HIS A 197 16.21 2.15 11.05
N ILE A 198 17.29 1.43 10.71
CA ILE A 198 17.22 0.25 9.84
C ILE A 198 16.96 -0.99 10.70
N HIS A 199 15.97 -1.79 10.33
CA HIS A 199 15.68 -3.09 10.92
C HIS A 199 15.60 -4.15 9.83
N ILE A 200 16.27 -5.28 10.04
CA ILE A 200 16.27 -6.43 9.13
C ILE A 200 15.43 -7.52 9.78
N LEU A 201 14.35 -7.93 9.11
CA LEU A 201 13.68 -9.20 9.36
C LEU A 201 14.28 -10.25 8.42
N ASP A 202 15.02 -11.19 8.99
CA ASP A 202 15.56 -12.34 8.28
C ASP A 202 14.53 -13.48 8.27
N LEU A 203 14.13 -13.92 7.08
CA LEU A 203 13.01 -14.85 6.90
C LEU A 203 13.41 -16.32 7.12
N GLU A 204 14.69 -16.67 6.91
CA GLU A 204 15.21 -18.02 7.17
C GLU A 204 15.29 -18.29 8.68
N THR A 205 15.87 -17.35 9.43
CA THR A 205 16.08 -17.49 10.88
C THR A 205 14.88 -17.02 11.72
N SER A 206 13.92 -16.32 11.10
CA SER A 206 12.79 -15.65 11.75
C SER A 206 13.24 -14.72 12.88
N ALA A 207 14.21 -13.85 12.57
CA ALA A 207 14.89 -13.01 13.54
C ALA A 207 15.02 -11.55 13.07
N TRP A 208 14.87 -10.65 14.04
CA TRP A 208 15.16 -9.23 13.93
C TRP A 208 16.62 -8.92 14.25
N SER A 209 17.24 -8.11 13.40
CA SER A 209 18.55 -7.52 13.67
C SER A 209 18.60 -6.06 13.18
N GLN A 210 19.62 -5.32 13.61
CA GLN A 210 19.97 -4.01 13.05
C GLN A 210 21.41 -4.08 12.54
N PRO A 211 21.71 -3.62 11.32
CA PRO A 211 23.09 -3.57 10.82
C PRO A 211 23.93 -2.56 11.61
N VAL A 212 25.24 -2.57 11.38
CA VAL A 212 26.12 -1.44 11.71
C VAL A 212 26.36 -0.69 10.40
N THR A 213 25.78 0.50 10.27
CA THR A 213 25.88 1.31 9.05
C THR A 213 27.11 2.20 9.03
N LYS A 214 27.60 2.50 7.83
CA LYS A 214 28.64 3.51 7.56
C LYS A 214 28.03 4.69 6.77
N GLY A 215 28.81 5.75 6.58
CA GLY A 215 28.38 6.94 5.86
C GLY A 215 27.34 7.76 6.63
N THR A 216 26.84 8.82 6.01
CA THR A 216 25.82 9.69 6.60
C THR A 216 24.44 9.10 6.33
N ALA A 217 23.80 8.54 7.36
CA ALA A 217 22.42 8.09 7.27
C ALA A 217 21.45 9.28 7.09
N PRO A 218 20.34 9.14 6.34
CA PRO A 218 19.35 10.19 6.22
C PRO A 218 18.76 10.56 7.58
N SER A 219 18.26 11.79 7.70
CA SER A 219 17.54 12.25 8.91
C SER A 219 16.35 11.33 9.25
N PRO A 220 15.91 11.29 10.53
CA PRO A 220 14.64 10.66 10.90
C PRO A 220 13.50 11.10 9.99
N ARG A 221 12.70 10.16 9.48
CA ARG A 221 11.65 10.50 8.49
C ARG A 221 10.54 9.47 8.35
N ALA A 222 9.37 9.95 7.97
CA ALA A 222 8.20 9.14 7.64
C ALA A 222 7.52 9.62 6.36
N ALA A 223 6.70 8.76 5.73
CA ALA A 223 6.08 9.01 4.43
C ALA A 223 7.09 9.41 3.34
N HIS A 224 8.33 8.95 3.48
CA HIS A 224 9.29 8.78 2.38
C HIS A 224 8.85 7.58 1.53
N ALA A 225 9.40 7.43 0.32
CA ALA A 225 9.26 6.21 -0.45
C ALA A 225 10.62 5.52 -0.65
N CYS A 226 10.59 4.19 -0.71
CA CYS A 226 11.76 3.34 -0.89
C CYS A 226 11.66 2.56 -2.21
N ALA A 227 12.78 2.45 -2.93
CA ALA A 227 12.89 1.63 -4.13
C ALA A 227 14.19 0.80 -4.09
N LYS A 228 14.19 -0.40 -4.70
CA LYS A 228 15.32 -1.34 -4.65
C LYS A 228 15.80 -1.64 -6.06
N VAL A 229 17.08 -1.35 -6.34
CA VAL A 229 17.70 -1.65 -7.65
C VAL A 229 19.10 -2.22 -7.43
N GLY A 230 19.40 -3.38 -8.03
CA GLY A 230 20.63 -4.13 -7.74
C GLY A 230 20.74 -4.44 -6.24
N ASN A 231 21.85 -4.04 -5.62
CA ASN A 231 22.10 -4.16 -4.18
C ASN A 231 21.79 -2.87 -3.39
N ARG A 232 21.29 -1.82 -4.06
CA ARG A 232 21.06 -0.50 -3.48
C ARG A 232 19.59 -0.33 -3.06
N GLY A 233 19.39 0.01 -1.80
CA GLY A 233 18.11 0.43 -1.25
C GLY A 233 18.01 1.96 -1.26
N TYR A 234 17.31 2.51 -2.25
CA TYR A 234 17.08 3.95 -2.39
C TYR A 234 15.97 4.44 -1.47
N VAL A 235 16.10 5.64 -0.92
CA VAL A 235 15.03 6.39 -0.25
C VAL A 235 15.00 7.83 -0.75
N PHE A 236 13.81 8.35 -1.02
CA PHE A 236 13.59 9.73 -1.45
C PHE A 236 12.69 10.49 -0.47
N GLY A 237 13.09 11.72 -0.14
CA GLY A 237 12.28 12.71 0.55
C GLY A 237 11.66 12.23 1.86
N GLY A 238 10.36 12.52 2.03
CA GLY A 238 9.58 12.24 3.23
C GLY A 238 9.34 13.47 4.10
N ARG A 239 8.67 13.28 5.24
CA ARG A 239 8.39 14.32 6.26
C ARG A 239 9.35 14.16 7.44
N TYR A 240 9.92 15.28 7.86
CA TYR A 240 10.74 15.43 9.08
C TYR A 240 10.57 16.84 9.63
N ARG A 241 10.25 16.99 10.93
CA ARG A 241 9.87 18.27 11.56
C ARG A 241 8.82 19.01 10.71
N ASP A 242 9.09 20.26 10.31
CA ASP A 242 8.24 21.09 9.46
C ASP A 242 8.36 20.83 7.96
N TYR A 243 9.40 20.12 7.52
CA TYR A 243 9.79 20.05 6.11
C TYR A 243 9.37 18.74 5.46
N ARG A 244 9.00 18.83 4.18
CA ARG A 244 8.95 17.68 3.27
C ARG A 244 10.15 17.76 2.34
N LEU A 245 10.98 16.74 2.40
CA LEU A 245 12.35 16.76 1.88
C LEU A 245 12.40 16.36 0.39
N ASN A 246 13.43 16.83 -0.31
CA ASN A 246 13.74 16.52 -1.72
C ASN A 246 15.08 15.77 -1.88
N ASP A 247 15.60 15.23 -0.79
CA ASP A 247 16.89 14.54 -0.74
C ASP A 247 16.77 13.09 -1.21
N LEU A 248 17.83 12.60 -1.84
CA LEU A 248 17.91 11.24 -2.39
C LEU A 248 19.11 10.53 -1.79
N TYR A 249 18.89 9.36 -1.21
CA TYR A 249 19.94 8.53 -0.62
C TYR A 249 19.83 7.10 -1.13
N TYR A 250 20.91 6.34 -1.03
CA TYR A 250 20.83 4.88 -0.98
C TYR A 250 21.71 4.29 0.11
N VAL A 251 21.27 3.16 0.65
CA VAL A 251 22.13 2.24 1.41
C VAL A 251 22.54 1.09 0.49
N ASP A 252 23.82 0.74 0.47
CA ASP A 252 24.27 -0.52 -0.12
C ASP A 252 24.03 -1.66 0.87
N MET A 253 23.23 -2.66 0.49
CA MET A 253 22.71 -3.68 1.42
C MET A 253 23.65 -4.89 1.64
N GLU A 254 24.90 -4.78 1.16
CA GLU A 254 25.98 -5.75 1.41
C GLU A 254 27.07 -5.15 2.31
N THR A 255 27.44 -3.89 2.07
CA THR A 255 28.44 -3.13 2.87
C THR A 255 27.84 -2.34 4.02
N TRP A 256 26.54 -2.07 3.98
CA TRP A 256 25.77 -1.18 4.87
C TRP A 256 26.24 0.27 4.89
N GLU A 257 26.83 0.74 3.79
CA GLU A 257 27.23 2.14 3.62
C GLU A 257 26.10 2.99 3.04
N TRP A 258 25.84 4.13 3.68
CA TRP A 258 24.92 5.16 3.21
C TRP A 258 25.65 6.16 2.32
N HIS A 259 25.04 6.45 1.18
CA HIS A 259 25.49 7.46 0.24
C HIS A 259 24.34 8.44 -0.04
N GLU A 260 24.60 9.74 0.19
CA GLU A 260 23.76 10.81 -0.33
C GLU A 260 23.99 10.93 -1.85
N ILE A 261 22.91 11.19 -2.58
CA ILE A 261 22.92 11.49 -4.00
C ILE A 261 22.49 12.95 -4.16
N VAL A 262 23.30 13.74 -4.86
CA VAL A 262 23.01 15.13 -5.21
C VAL A 262 22.89 15.24 -6.74
N PRO A 263 21.67 15.18 -7.31
CA PRO A 263 21.41 15.49 -8.71
C PRO A 263 21.45 17.02 -8.92
N GLN A 264 21.78 17.48 -10.14
CA GLN A 264 21.82 18.92 -10.44
C GLN A 264 20.44 19.60 -10.34
N HIS A 265 19.40 18.89 -10.79
CA HIS A 265 18.01 19.32 -10.82
C HIS A 265 17.10 18.15 -10.41
N GLY A 266 15.88 18.43 -9.95
CA GLY A 266 14.96 17.38 -9.56
C GLY A 266 13.61 17.83 -8.98
N PRO A 267 12.77 16.86 -8.59
CA PRO A 267 11.46 17.06 -7.99
C PRO A 267 11.46 17.91 -6.71
N VAL A 268 10.41 18.73 -6.53
CA VAL A 268 10.15 19.47 -5.29
C VAL A 268 9.97 18.54 -4.08
N GLY A 269 10.34 19.02 -2.89
CA GLY A 269 10.34 18.26 -1.64
C GLY A 269 8.95 17.82 -1.18
N ARG A 270 8.83 16.53 -0.85
CA ARG A 270 7.53 15.84 -0.79
C ARG A 270 7.51 14.64 0.15
N SER A 271 6.34 14.39 0.75
CA SER A 271 6.00 13.15 1.45
C SER A 271 4.78 12.49 0.79
N TRP A 272 4.47 11.25 1.16
CA TRP A 272 3.31 10.50 0.64
C TRP A 272 3.29 10.33 -0.89
N HIS A 273 4.46 10.41 -1.52
CA HIS A 273 4.69 10.08 -2.92
C HIS A 273 4.95 8.57 -3.09
N SER A 274 4.98 8.08 -4.33
CA SER A 274 5.43 6.72 -4.64
C SER A 274 6.76 6.74 -5.41
N LEU A 275 7.66 5.81 -5.12
CA LEU A 275 8.94 5.63 -5.79
C LEU A 275 9.08 4.17 -6.20
N THR A 276 9.18 3.90 -7.51
CA THR A 276 8.94 2.58 -8.11
C THR A 276 10.10 2.18 -9.01
N PRO A 277 10.81 1.06 -8.77
CA PRO A 277 11.86 0.59 -9.69
C PRO A 277 11.23 0.07 -10.97
N VAL A 278 11.65 0.60 -12.12
CA VAL A 278 11.07 0.26 -13.44
C VAL A 278 12.08 -0.36 -14.40
N SER A 279 13.37 -0.07 -14.24
CA SER A 279 14.45 -0.81 -14.91
C SER A 279 15.67 -0.96 -14.00
N PRO A 280 16.71 -1.74 -14.38
CA PRO A 280 17.99 -1.79 -13.67
C PRO A 280 18.71 -0.43 -13.55
N ASP A 281 18.28 0.59 -14.30
CA ASP A 281 18.87 1.93 -14.32
C ASP A 281 17.87 3.06 -14.04
N HIS A 282 16.56 2.76 -13.91
CA HIS A 282 15.52 3.80 -13.83
C HIS A 282 14.51 3.54 -12.70
N VAL A 283 14.19 4.63 -11.99
CA VAL A 283 13.21 4.66 -10.90
C VAL A 283 12.18 5.75 -11.16
N PHE A 284 10.90 5.40 -11.10
CA PHE A 284 9.77 6.29 -11.36
C PHE A 284 9.20 6.86 -10.07
N LEU A 285 9.09 8.19 -9.99
CA LEU A 285 8.46 8.95 -8.92
C LEU A 285 7.11 9.50 -9.40
N PHE A 286 6.07 9.42 -8.57
CA PHE A 286 4.80 10.08 -8.85
C PHE A 286 4.17 10.73 -7.61
N GLY A 287 3.67 11.96 -7.81
CA GLY A 287 2.77 12.67 -6.89
C GLY A 287 3.38 12.94 -5.52
N GLY A 288 2.53 12.90 -4.51
CA GLY A 288 2.84 13.23 -3.11
C GLY A 288 2.27 14.57 -2.68
N PHE A 289 2.90 15.16 -1.67
CA PHE A 289 2.40 16.33 -0.96
C PHE A 289 3.57 17.25 -0.55
N THR A 290 3.50 18.55 -0.84
CA THR A 290 4.62 19.50 -0.60
C THR A 290 4.68 20.01 0.83
N THR A 291 5.79 20.66 1.22
CA THR A 291 5.89 21.43 2.48
C THR A 291 4.75 22.44 2.59
N TYR A 292 4.43 23.14 1.50
CA TYR A 292 3.37 24.15 1.40
C TYR A 292 1.94 23.59 1.29
N ARG A 293 1.77 22.28 1.47
CA ARG A 293 0.47 21.56 1.50
C ARG A 293 -0.26 21.48 0.15
N GLU A 294 0.48 21.53 -0.96
CA GLU A 294 -0.04 21.26 -2.30
C GLU A 294 -0.04 19.73 -2.54
N THR A 295 -1.06 19.21 -3.23
CA THR A 295 -1.11 17.80 -3.65
C THR A 295 -0.61 17.70 -5.07
N LEU A 296 0.30 16.75 -5.33
CA LEU A 296 1.09 16.71 -6.55
C LEU A 296 0.55 15.71 -7.56
N SER A 297 0.60 16.08 -8.84
CA SER A 297 0.35 15.23 -10.01
C SER A 297 1.58 15.06 -10.90
N ASP A 298 2.75 15.57 -10.51
CA ASP A 298 3.95 15.47 -11.34
C ASP A 298 4.62 14.08 -11.23
N ALA A 299 5.10 13.59 -12.37
CA ALA A 299 5.89 12.37 -12.47
C ALA A 299 7.34 12.66 -12.90
N TRP A 300 8.26 11.83 -12.46
CA TRP A 300 9.68 11.92 -12.82
C TRP A 300 10.31 10.52 -12.99
N LEU A 301 11.32 10.43 -13.85
CA LEU A 301 12.24 9.30 -13.92
C LEU A 301 13.61 9.73 -13.40
N TYR A 302 14.14 9.02 -12.41
CA TYR A 302 15.54 9.11 -12.02
C TYR A 302 16.36 8.09 -12.81
N CYS A 303 17.39 8.54 -13.52
CA CYS A 303 18.36 7.71 -14.22
C CYS A 303 19.60 7.53 -13.33
N ILE A 304 19.84 6.29 -12.90
CA ILE A 304 20.88 5.93 -11.91
C ILE A 304 22.28 6.14 -12.48
N SER A 305 22.52 5.70 -13.71
CA SER A 305 23.81 5.79 -14.40
C SER A 305 24.29 7.22 -14.64
N LYS A 306 23.36 8.17 -14.77
CA LYS A 306 23.65 9.59 -15.01
C LYS A 306 23.59 10.49 -13.77
N ASN A 307 22.93 10.04 -12.70
CA ASN A 307 22.53 10.91 -11.58
C ASN A 307 21.66 12.10 -12.04
N GLU A 308 20.64 11.81 -12.85
CA GLU A 308 19.75 12.81 -13.44
C GLU A 308 18.27 12.50 -13.18
N TRP A 309 17.49 13.51 -12.80
CA TRP A 309 16.03 13.45 -12.82
C TRP A 309 15.49 14.08 -14.10
N GLN A 310 14.65 13.35 -14.82
CA GLN A 310 13.89 13.84 -15.97
C GLN A 310 12.39 13.87 -15.63
N GLN A 311 11.72 15.01 -15.85
CA GLN A 311 10.27 15.09 -15.66
C GLN A 311 9.56 14.24 -16.72
N PHE A 312 8.68 13.35 -16.29
CA PHE A 312 7.96 12.42 -17.16
C PHE A 312 6.60 13.01 -17.55
N LYS A 313 6.27 13.02 -18.85
CA LYS A 313 5.01 13.57 -19.37
C LYS A 313 3.94 12.48 -19.44
N HIS A 314 2.73 12.78 -18.97
CA HIS A 314 1.60 11.86 -18.95
C HIS A 314 0.26 12.60 -19.07
N SER A 315 -0.83 11.86 -19.29
CA SER A 315 -2.20 12.37 -19.33
C SER A 315 -2.74 12.81 -17.96
N HIS A 316 -2.29 12.16 -16.89
CA HIS A 316 -2.90 12.23 -15.54
C HIS A 316 -2.58 13.53 -14.75
N MET A 317 -2.37 14.66 -15.44
CA MET A 317 -1.97 15.94 -14.81
C MET A 317 -3.06 16.51 -13.88
N GLU A 318 -4.33 16.35 -14.25
CA GLU A 318 -5.49 16.75 -13.43
C GLU A 318 -5.86 15.70 -12.38
N SER A 319 -5.00 14.68 -12.16
CA SER A 319 -5.22 13.58 -11.22
C SER A 319 -4.14 13.54 -10.13
N PRO A 320 -3.93 14.62 -9.34
CA PRO A 320 -2.97 14.63 -8.25
C PRO A 320 -3.29 13.56 -7.22
N ARG A 321 -2.26 13.03 -6.55
CA ARG A 321 -2.39 11.99 -5.52
C ARG A 321 -1.36 12.13 -4.42
N LEU A 322 -1.80 11.99 -3.18
CA LEU A 322 -0.97 11.67 -2.02
C LEU A 322 -1.45 10.39 -1.34
N TRP A 323 -0.50 9.62 -0.79
CA TRP A 323 -0.72 8.40 -0.02
C TRP A 323 -1.52 7.32 -0.77
N HIS A 324 -1.39 7.36 -2.09
CA HIS A 324 -1.62 6.25 -3.02
C HIS A 324 -0.55 5.17 -2.86
N THR A 325 -0.74 4.05 -3.55
CA THR A 325 0.29 3.04 -3.78
C THR A 325 0.72 3.06 -5.24
N ALA A 326 1.91 2.52 -5.53
CA ALA A 326 2.35 2.25 -6.89
C ALA A 326 2.99 0.87 -7.00
N CYS A 327 2.83 0.21 -8.14
CA CYS A 327 3.34 -1.13 -8.41
C CYS A 327 3.84 -1.23 -9.85
N SER A 328 4.99 -1.85 -10.07
CA SER A 328 5.51 -2.12 -11.41
C SER A 328 4.66 -3.19 -12.10
N GLY A 329 4.29 -2.96 -13.36
CA GLY A 329 3.59 -3.92 -14.22
C GLY A 329 4.55 -4.76 -15.09
N PRO A 330 4.04 -5.80 -15.76
CA PRO A 330 4.86 -6.73 -16.56
C PRO A 330 5.49 -6.08 -17.80
N ASP A 331 4.77 -5.17 -18.47
CA ASP A 331 5.20 -4.52 -19.72
C ASP A 331 5.67 -3.07 -19.49
N GLY A 332 6.53 -2.87 -18.49
CA GLY A 332 7.16 -1.57 -18.24
C GLY A 332 6.19 -0.47 -17.80
N GLU A 333 5.12 -0.85 -17.12
CA GLU A 333 4.09 0.03 -16.57
C GLU A 333 4.32 0.35 -15.10
N VAL A 334 3.73 1.45 -14.63
CA VAL A 334 3.47 1.68 -13.22
C VAL A 334 1.97 1.85 -13.01
N PHE A 335 1.41 0.99 -12.18
CA PHE A 335 0.02 1.01 -11.74
C PHE A 335 -0.07 1.78 -10.41
N VAL A 336 -0.68 2.96 -10.43
CA VAL A 336 -0.92 3.80 -9.25
C VAL A 336 -2.38 3.64 -8.82
N PHE A 337 -2.63 3.28 -7.56
CA PHE A 337 -3.99 3.03 -7.06
C PHE A 337 -4.33 3.85 -5.81
N GLY A 338 -5.56 4.38 -5.79
CA GLY A 338 -6.15 5.06 -4.65
C GLY A 338 -5.46 6.38 -4.29
N GLY A 339 -5.31 6.64 -2.99
CA GLY A 339 -4.77 7.88 -2.45
C GLY A 339 -5.82 8.99 -2.32
N CYS A 340 -5.38 10.19 -1.98
CA CYS A 340 -6.22 11.39 -1.86
C CYS A 340 -5.78 12.46 -2.87
N ALA A 341 -6.74 13.10 -3.54
CA ALA A 341 -6.49 14.11 -4.57
C ALA A 341 -6.37 15.55 -4.03
N ASN A 342 -6.80 15.81 -2.79
CA ASN A 342 -6.65 17.10 -2.11
C ASN A 342 -5.89 16.95 -0.77
N ASN A 343 -5.69 18.09 -0.10
CA ASN A 343 -5.03 18.18 1.20
C ASN A 343 -5.81 17.41 2.29
N LEU A 344 -5.39 16.17 2.53
CA LEU A 344 -5.88 15.22 3.53
C LEU A 344 -5.72 15.70 5.00
N LEU A 345 -5.02 16.81 5.23
CA LEU A 345 -4.83 17.47 6.53
C LEU A 345 -5.55 18.84 6.60
N SER A 346 -6.55 19.07 5.75
CA SER A 346 -7.38 20.28 5.77
C SER A 346 -8.71 20.06 6.52
N GLN A 347 -9.46 21.14 6.74
CA GLN A 347 -10.84 21.08 7.23
C GLN A 347 -11.84 20.68 6.13
N GLN A 348 -11.42 20.62 4.86
CA GLN A 348 -12.27 20.17 3.76
C GLN A 348 -12.36 18.64 3.76
N ARG A 349 -13.47 18.10 3.21
CA ARG A 349 -13.64 16.66 3.06
C ARG A 349 -12.51 16.09 2.17
N ALA A 350 -11.90 15.00 2.61
CA ALA A 350 -10.80 14.37 1.88
C ALA A 350 -11.30 13.71 0.59
N ALA A 351 -10.69 14.06 -0.54
CA ALA A 351 -10.97 13.50 -1.86
C ALA A 351 -10.23 12.17 -2.05
N HIS A 352 -10.55 11.17 -1.23
CA HIS A 352 -10.08 9.80 -1.42
C HIS A 352 -10.54 9.26 -2.78
N SER A 353 -9.65 8.60 -3.50
CA SER A 353 -9.91 8.01 -4.82
C SER A 353 -9.93 6.48 -4.76
N LYS A 354 -10.60 5.88 -5.74
CA LYS A 354 -10.54 4.46 -6.12
C LYS A 354 -10.07 4.25 -7.56
N GLU A 355 -9.58 5.30 -8.21
CA GLU A 355 -9.07 5.21 -9.58
C GLU A 355 -7.74 4.46 -9.63
N LEU A 356 -7.48 3.88 -10.80
CA LEU A 356 -6.24 3.22 -11.16
C LEU A 356 -5.59 4.03 -12.31
N LEU A 357 -4.51 4.74 -12.02
CA LEU A 357 -3.75 5.50 -13.01
C LEU A 357 -2.61 4.63 -13.54
N ILE A 358 -2.56 4.41 -14.85
CA ILE A 358 -1.53 3.58 -15.50
C ILE A 358 -0.55 4.50 -16.24
N PHE A 359 0.75 4.32 -15.98
CA PHE A 359 1.84 5.05 -16.63
C PHE A 359 2.69 4.04 -17.42
N THR A 360 2.69 4.09 -18.75
CA THR A 360 3.61 3.31 -19.58
C THR A 360 4.94 4.05 -19.67
N VAL A 361 5.95 3.61 -18.91
CA VAL A 361 7.25 4.31 -18.79
C VAL A 361 8.35 3.72 -19.67
N GLN A 362 8.07 2.60 -20.35
CA GLN A 362 8.94 1.95 -21.33
C GLN A 362 8.13 1.53 -22.58
N PRO A 363 8.78 1.29 -23.73
CA PRO A 363 8.13 0.63 -24.86
C PRO A 363 7.57 -0.74 -24.47
N LYS A 364 6.39 -1.08 -25.03
CA LYS A 364 5.78 -2.41 -24.84
C LYS A 364 6.68 -3.53 -25.37
N SER A 365 6.61 -4.70 -24.73
CA SER A 365 7.41 -5.85 -25.14
C SER A 365 7.00 -6.35 -26.53
N LEU A 366 7.92 -7.03 -27.23
CA LEU A 366 7.59 -7.71 -28.50
C LEU A 366 6.48 -8.75 -28.30
N VAL A 367 6.46 -9.43 -27.14
CA VAL A 367 5.41 -10.39 -26.78
C VAL A 367 4.05 -9.70 -26.69
N TRP A 368 3.97 -8.53 -26.06
CA TRP A 368 2.74 -7.72 -26.01
C TRP A 368 2.23 -7.35 -27.41
N PHE A 369 3.11 -6.83 -28.28
CA PHE A 369 2.74 -6.52 -29.67
C PHE A 369 2.28 -7.75 -30.45
N CYS A 370 2.92 -8.91 -30.26
CA CYS A 370 2.48 -10.16 -30.85
C CYS A 370 1.09 -10.59 -30.34
N MET A 371 0.81 -10.44 -29.04
CA MET A 371 -0.52 -10.78 -28.48
C MET A 371 -1.61 -9.89 -29.03
N GLU A 372 -1.41 -8.57 -29.08
CA GLU A 372 -2.40 -7.65 -29.64
C GLU A 372 -2.62 -7.91 -31.14
N THR A 373 -1.56 -8.25 -31.89
CA THR A 373 -1.68 -8.66 -33.31
C THR A 373 -2.51 -9.96 -33.46
N VAL A 374 -2.32 -10.93 -32.55
CA VAL A 374 -3.06 -12.20 -32.54
C VAL A 374 -4.54 -11.99 -32.16
N LEU A 375 -4.84 -11.08 -31.24
CA LEU A 375 -6.22 -10.70 -30.86
C LEU A 375 -6.93 -9.91 -31.98
N GLN A 376 -6.25 -8.95 -32.60
CA GLN A 376 -6.77 -8.15 -33.72
C GLN A 376 -7.10 -9.01 -34.95
N HIS A 377 -6.31 -10.06 -35.20
CA HIS A 377 -6.51 -10.98 -36.32
C HIS A 377 -7.10 -12.34 -35.90
N ARG A 378 -7.83 -12.39 -34.77
CA ARG A 378 -8.40 -13.61 -34.17
C ARG A 378 -9.16 -14.50 -35.15
N GLU A 379 -9.94 -13.91 -36.06
CA GLU A 379 -10.77 -14.65 -37.03
C GLU A 379 -9.91 -15.47 -38.01
N ARG A 380 -8.76 -14.93 -38.43
CA ARG A 380 -7.82 -15.61 -39.32
C ARG A 380 -6.86 -16.56 -38.59
N LEU A 381 -6.58 -16.31 -37.31
CA LEU A 381 -5.53 -17.00 -36.55
C LEU A 381 -6.04 -18.06 -35.57
N SER A 382 -7.33 -18.06 -35.23
CA SER A 382 -7.95 -18.95 -34.24
C SER A 382 -7.66 -20.44 -34.49
N GLY A 383 -7.74 -20.89 -35.75
CA GLY A 383 -7.42 -22.26 -36.16
C GLY A 383 -5.95 -22.68 -36.02
N SER A 384 -5.06 -21.80 -35.55
CA SER A 384 -3.66 -22.08 -35.25
C SER A 384 -3.28 -21.80 -33.79
N TRP A 385 -4.24 -21.43 -32.93
CA TRP A 385 -3.96 -21.06 -31.55
C TRP A 385 -3.52 -22.22 -30.65
N ASP A 386 -3.97 -23.45 -30.91
CA ASP A 386 -3.53 -24.61 -30.13
C ASP A 386 -2.06 -25.02 -30.42
N CYS A 387 -1.42 -24.39 -31.41
CA CYS A 387 0.03 -24.45 -31.60
C CYS A 387 0.82 -23.52 -30.65
N LEU A 388 0.16 -22.63 -29.90
CA LEU A 388 0.82 -21.71 -28.98
C LEU A 388 1.20 -22.40 -27.66
N PRO A 389 2.33 -22.02 -27.04
CA PRO A 389 2.67 -22.43 -25.67
C PRO A 389 1.50 -22.20 -24.70
N LYS A 390 1.22 -23.19 -23.85
CA LYS A 390 0.01 -23.23 -22.99
C LYS A 390 -0.23 -21.96 -22.16
N HIS A 391 0.83 -21.28 -21.71
CA HIS A 391 0.72 -20.04 -20.95
C HIS A 391 0.24 -18.87 -21.83
N LEU A 392 0.82 -18.70 -23.03
CA LEU A 392 0.40 -17.69 -24.01
C LEU A 392 -1.05 -17.91 -24.47
N LEU A 393 -1.42 -19.17 -24.72
CA LEU A 393 -2.79 -19.56 -25.06
C LEU A 393 -3.79 -19.28 -23.92
N HIS A 394 -3.34 -19.42 -22.66
CA HIS A 394 -4.15 -19.09 -21.49
C HIS A 394 -4.35 -17.58 -21.34
N THR A 395 -3.29 -16.77 -21.46
CA THR A 395 -3.37 -15.30 -21.46
C THR A 395 -4.28 -14.78 -22.58
N LEU A 396 -4.18 -15.31 -23.81
CA LEU A 396 -5.08 -14.94 -24.91
C LEU A 396 -6.54 -15.26 -24.58
N LYS A 397 -6.83 -16.48 -24.10
CA LYS A 397 -8.19 -16.88 -23.71
C LYS A 397 -8.73 -16.04 -22.53
N GLN A 398 -7.87 -15.62 -21.59
CA GLN A 398 -8.23 -14.66 -20.55
C GLN A 398 -8.57 -13.27 -21.12
N ARG A 399 -7.71 -12.67 -21.96
CA ARG A 399 -7.95 -11.34 -22.57
C ARG A 399 -9.23 -11.33 -23.40
N MET A 400 -9.52 -12.38 -24.16
CA MET A 400 -10.78 -12.51 -24.91
C MET A 400 -12.04 -12.43 -24.04
N GLY A 401 -12.03 -13.04 -22.85
CA GLY A 401 -13.13 -12.96 -21.89
C GLY A 401 -13.40 -11.55 -21.33
N GLY A 402 -12.48 -10.62 -21.56
CA GLY A 402 -12.64 -9.18 -21.28
C GLY A 402 -13.37 -8.41 -22.39
N ILE A 403 -13.26 -8.84 -23.65
CA ILE A 403 -13.67 -8.03 -24.81
C ILE A 403 -15.20 -8.00 -25.01
N ASN A 404 -15.93 -9.01 -24.54
CA ASN A 404 -17.38 -9.14 -24.73
C ASN A 404 -18.24 -8.15 -23.90
N THR A 405 -17.63 -7.21 -23.16
CA THR A 405 -18.34 -6.19 -22.35
C THR A 405 -18.11 -4.74 -22.82
N LEU A 406 -17.59 -4.55 -24.03
CA LEU A 406 -17.47 -3.23 -24.70
C LEU A 406 -17.91 -3.36 -26.17
N GLY A 407 -19.22 -3.37 -26.43
CA GLY A 407 -19.71 -3.61 -27.80
C GLY A 407 -21.22 -3.68 -28.04
N SER A 408 -21.99 -2.67 -27.59
CA SER A 408 -23.24 -2.23 -28.25
C SER A 408 -23.58 -0.80 -27.85
#